data_AF-A0A501P8U7-F1
#
_entry.id   AF-A0A501P8U7-F1
#
_cell.length_a   1.000
_cell.length_b   1.000
_cell.length_c   1.000
_cell.angle_alpha   90.00
_cell.angle_beta   90.00
_cell.angle_gamma   90.00
#
_symmetry.space_group_name_H-M   'P 1'
#
loop_
_entity.id
_entity.type
_entity.pdbx_description
1 polymer ?
#
loop_
_entity_poly.entity_id
_entity_poly.type
_entity_poly.pdbx_seq_one_letter_code
_entity_poly.pdbx_strand_id
1 'polypeptide(L)'
;MTLSQKLLDNINSLYVSQNTEREIILTETNKNYSVTIRISGDSDVILIKNIEDLKQKDLPYTFGHFMPKDCDYILIREKKKEIFFIELKSEKSKKFKWEKNDIMAQLCAGEEWARHLIFCSNPDFYQFEEYRKYFVAINKKDLKKCLIELTEERNGRKFTFWNGRSFNLSEFK
;
A
#
# COMPACT_ATOMS: atom_id res chain seq x y z
N MET A 1 5.46 22.24 8.91
CA MET A 1 4.42 21.20 8.88
C MET A 1 4.96 20.00 8.13
N THR A 2 4.90 18.82 8.74
CA THR A 2 5.38 17.54 8.18
C THR A 2 4.50 17.08 7.02
N LEU A 3 4.98 16.16 6.18
CA LEU A 3 4.17 15.56 5.12
C LEU A 3 2.95 14.86 5.70
N SER A 4 3.13 14.14 6.81
CA SER A 4 2.05 13.43 7.50
C SER A 4 0.95 14.39 7.94
N GLN A 5 1.31 15.52 8.55
CA GLN A 5 0.35 16.56 8.93
C GLN A 5 -0.39 17.12 7.72
N LYS A 6 0.33 17.46 6.64
CA LYS A 6 -0.29 17.96 5.41
C LYS A 6 -1.32 16.99 4.81
N LEU A 7 -1.02 15.68 4.80
CA LEU A 7 -1.95 14.66 4.29
C LEU A 7 -3.19 14.54 5.19
N LEU A 8 -3.00 14.54 6.51
CA LEU A 8 -4.09 14.44 7.48
C LEU A 8 -5.01 15.68 7.48
N ASP A 9 -4.44 16.87 7.30
CA ASP A 9 -5.20 18.12 7.31
C ASP A 9 -6.02 18.32 6.03
N ASN A 10 -5.56 17.77 4.90
CA ASN A 10 -6.16 18.00 3.59
C ASN A 10 -7.01 16.84 3.04
N ILE A 11 -6.84 15.61 3.56
CA ILE A 11 -7.54 14.43 3.06
C ILE A 11 -8.44 13.84 4.16
N ASN A 12 -9.65 13.45 3.77
CA ASN A 12 -10.63 12.90 4.70
C ASN A 12 -10.09 11.68 5.46
N SER A 13 -10.40 11.61 6.76
CA SER A 13 -9.95 10.53 7.66
C SER A 13 -10.42 9.12 7.27
N LEU A 14 -11.43 9.02 6.40
CA LEU A 14 -11.87 7.77 5.78
C LEU A 14 -10.77 7.14 4.91
N TYR A 15 -9.97 7.98 4.24
CA TYR A 15 -8.95 7.57 3.27
C TYR A 15 -7.54 7.66 3.83
N VAL A 16 -7.26 8.64 4.69
CA VAL A 16 -5.94 8.86 5.29
C VAL A 16 -6.07 8.92 6.80
N SER A 17 -5.31 8.09 7.51
CA SER A 17 -5.37 8.04 8.98
C SER A 17 -3.99 7.87 9.58
N GLN A 18 -3.80 8.46 10.76
CA GLN A 18 -2.61 8.22 11.57
C GLN A 18 -2.82 6.96 12.41
N ASN A 19 -1.80 6.12 12.46
CA ASN A 19 -1.74 4.99 13.37
C ASN A 19 -0.48 5.15 14.23
N THR A 20 -0.64 4.97 15.55
CA THR A 20 0.46 5.01 16.52
C THR A 20 0.64 3.68 17.24
N GLU A 21 -0.21 2.70 16.95
CA GLU A 21 -0.13 1.34 17.45
C GLU A 21 0.95 0.53 16.73
N ARG A 22 1.45 -0.50 17.42
CA ARG A 22 2.49 -1.39 16.86
C ARG A 22 1.92 -2.44 15.93
N GLU A 23 0.61 -2.67 15.94
CA GLU A 23 -0.04 -3.64 15.07
C GLU A 23 -1.12 -2.94 14.25
N ILE A 24 -1.14 -3.21 12.94
CA ILE A 24 -2.13 -2.71 12.02
C ILE A 24 -2.80 -3.92 11.38
N ILE A 25 -4.13 -3.96 11.45
CA ILE A 25 -4.92 -4.99 10.79
C ILE A 25 -5.34 -4.44 9.43
N LEU A 26 -4.84 -5.06 8.36
CA LEU A 26 -5.21 -4.75 6.99
C LEU A 26 -6.29 -5.72 6.51
N THR A 27 -7.34 -5.20 5.90
CA THR A 27 -8.48 -5.97 5.36
C THR A 27 -8.73 -5.59 3.90
N GLU A 28 -8.96 -6.56 3.02
CA GLU A 28 -9.41 -6.22 1.66
C GLU A 28 -10.91 -5.85 1.70
N THR A 29 -11.29 -4.76 1.01
CA THR A 29 -12.67 -4.28 0.97
C THR A 29 -13.61 -5.37 0.44
N ASN A 30 -14.76 -5.56 1.11
CA ASN A 30 -15.74 -6.61 0.78
C ASN A 30 -15.23 -8.06 0.90
N LYS A 31 -14.14 -8.31 1.63
CA LYS A 31 -13.63 -9.66 1.90
C LYS A 31 -13.52 -9.94 3.39
N ASN A 32 -13.88 -11.17 3.78
CA ASN A 32 -13.80 -11.64 5.17
C ASN A 32 -12.41 -12.18 5.51
N TYR A 33 -11.36 -11.39 5.24
CA TYR A 33 -10.02 -11.76 5.68
C TYR A 33 -9.16 -10.54 6.02
N SER A 34 -8.23 -10.77 6.94
CA SER A 34 -7.25 -9.79 7.37
C SER A 34 -5.83 -10.35 7.36
N VAL A 35 -4.87 -9.42 7.30
CA VAL A 35 -3.44 -9.62 7.52
C VAL A 35 -2.98 -8.63 8.58
N THR A 36 -2.13 -9.07 9.52
CA THR A 36 -1.59 -8.21 10.58
C THR A 36 -0.18 -7.75 10.23
N ILE A 37 0.02 -6.43 10.15
CA ILE A 37 1.34 -5.81 10.00
C ILE A 37 1.82 -5.31 11.35
N ARG A 38 3.02 -5.73 11.75
CA ARG A 38 3.71 -5.29 12.96
C ARG A 38 4.75 -4.24 12.60
N ILE A 39 4.74 -3.13 13.34
CA ILE A 39 5.63 -2.00 13.12
C ILE A 39 6.76 -2.06 14.13
N SER A 40 7.98 -2.25 13.62
CA SER A 40 9.19 -2.23 14.43
C SER A 40 9.78 -0.83 14.55
N GLY A 41 10.13 -0.44 15.78
CA GLY A 41 10.65 0.89 16.11
C GLY A 41 9.53 1.93 16.20
N ASP A 42 9.73 3.08 15.55
CA ASP A 42 8.74 4.17 15.52
C ASP A 42 7.41 3.68 14.90
N SER A 43 6.35 3.72 15.71
CA SER A 43 5.00 3.25 15.35
C SER A 43 4.13 4.33 14.73
N ASP A 44 4.60 5.58 14.71
CA ASP A 44 3.91 6.68 14.05
C ASP A 44 3.96 6.51 12.53
N VAL A 45 2.82 6.13 11.95
CA VAL A 45 2.68 5.89 10.52
C VAL A 45 1.38 6.48 9.97
N ILE A 46 1.43 6.87 8.71
CA ILE A 46 0.24 7.25 7.96
C ILE A 46 -0.20 6.07 7.12
N LEU A 47 -1.49 5.75 7.22
CA LEU A 47 -2.14 4.72 6.43
C LEU A 47 -3.13 5.37 5.47
N ILE A 48 -2.89 5.18 4.17
CA ILE A 48 -3.81 5.50 3.10
C ILE A 48 -4.51 4.20 2.67
N LYS A 49 -5.83 4.25 2.55
CA LYS A 49 -6.70 3.10 2.23
C LYS A 49 -7.90 3.55 1.40
N ASN A 50 -8.66 2.59 0.88
CA ASN A 50 -9.90 2.85 0.15
C ASN A 50 -9.71 3.84 -1.02
N ILE A 51 -8.57 3.78 -1.71
CA ILE A 51 -8.24 4.69 -2.83
C ILE A 51 -9.29 4.55 -3.94
N GLU A 52 -9.80 3.35 -4.19
CA GLU A 52 -10.85 3.12 -5.17
C GLU A 52 -12.11 3.96 -4.90
N ASP A 53 -12.55 4.02 -3.64
CA ASP A 53 -13.71 4.81 -3.22
C ASP A 53 -13.43 6.32 -3.33
N LEU A 54 -12.24 6.76 -2.91
CA LEU A 54 -11.78 8.15 -3.07
C LEU A 54 -11.86 8.60 -4.53
N LYS A 55 -11.37 7.77 -5.47
CA LYS A 55 -11.43 8.07 -6.91
C LYS A 55 -12.85 8.18 -7.42
N GLN A 56 -13.71 7.23 -7.07
CA GLN A 56 -15.09 7.24 -7.55
C GLN A 56 -15.87 8.45 -7.03
N LYS A 57 -15.61 8.84 -5.78
CA LYS A 57 -16.32 9.94 -5.14
C LYS A 57 -15.86 11.30 -5.65
N ASP A 58 -14.55 11.51 -5.74
CA ASP A 58 -13.97 12.85 -5.94
C ASP A 58 -13.42 13.06 -7.36
N LEU A 59 -13.31 12.03 -8.19
CA LEU A 59 -12.81 12.10 -9.57
C LEU A 59 -13.86 11.62 -10.57
N PRO A 60 -14.74 12.52 -11.04
CA PRO A 60 -15.92 12.14 -11.84
C PRO A 60 -15.61 11.63 -13.25
N TYR A 61 -14.33 11.59 -13.65
CA TYR A 61 -13.89 11.11 -14.96
C TYR A 61 -13.35 9.67 -14.92
N THR A 62 -13.33 9.01 -13.74
CA THR A 62 -12.87 7.62 -13.58
C THR A 62 -14.01 6.60 -13.39
N PHE A 63 -15.25 6.94 -13.71
CA PHE A 63 -16.39 6.03 -13.49
C PHE A 63 -16.40 4.79 -14.40
N GLY A 64 -16.84 3.67 -13.83
CA GLY A 64 -17.23 2.47 -14.57
C GLY A 64 -16.12 1.41 -14.73
N HIS A 65 -16.33 0.49 -15.68
CA HIS A 65 -15.52 -0.73 -15.88
C HIS A 65 -14.06 -0.50 -16.29
N PHE A 66 -13.70 0.73 -16.68
CA PHE A 66 -12.35 1.08 -17.14
C PHE A 66 -11.47 1.69 -16.05
N MET A 67 -11.93 1.73 -14.80
CA MET A 67 -11.13 2.28 -13.72
C MET A 67 -9.95 1.35 -13.41
N PRO A 68 -8.69 1.84 -13.53
CA PRO A 68 -7.53 1.05 -13.13
C PRO A 68 -7.63 0.69 -11.65
N LYS A 69 -7.29 -0.55 -11.32
CA LYS A 69 -7.16 -0.95 -9.92
C LYS A 69 -5.86 -0.40 -9.34
N ASP A 70 -5.91 0.00 -8.09
CA ASP A 70 -4.73 0.39 -7.32
C ASP A 70 -4.42 -0.69 -6.27
N CYS A 71 -3.36 -0.47 -5.51
CA CYS A 71 -3.08 -1.28 -4.34
C CYS A 71 -4.06 -0.99 -3.21
N ASP A 72 -4.33 -2.00 -2.38
CA ASP A 72 -5.24 -1.86 -1.23
C ASP A 72 -4.80 -0.80 -0.20
N TYR A 73 -3.49 -0.74 0.10
CA TYR A 73 -2.95 0.11 1.16
C TYR A 73 -1.63 0.80 0.78
N ILE A 74 -1.45 2.02 1.28
CA ILE A 74 -0.17 2.73 1.27
C ILE A 74 0.19 3.10 2.70
N LEU A 75 1.36 2.68 3.16
CA LEU A 75 1.84 2.96 4.51
C LEU A 75 3.09 3.82 4.44
N ILE A 76 3.06 5.01 5.06
CA ILE A 76 4.15 5.97 5.06
C ILE A 76 4.76 6.05 6.46
N ARG A 77 6.08 5.84 6.54
CA ARG A 77 6.90 6.08 7.74
C ARG A 77 7.76 7.30 7.52
N GLU A 78 7.23 8.48 7.84
CA GLU A 78 7.90 9.74 7.51
C GLU A 78 9.30 9.86 8.12
N LYS A 79 9.47 9.55 9.41
CA LYS A 79 10.78 9.67 10.09
C LYS A 79 11.84 8.76 9.49
N LYS A 80 11.45 7.61 8.91
CA LYS A 80 12.38 6.67 8.26
C LYS A 80 12.50 6.87 6.76
N LYS A 81 11.72 7.79 6.18
CA LYS A 81 11.60 7.99 4.73
C LYS A 81 11.29 6.67 4.00
N GLU A 82 10.28 5.94 4.48
CA GLU A 82 9.83 4.67 3.87
C GLU A 82 8.37 4.72 3.45
N ILE A 83 8.04 4.15 2.31
CA ILE A 83 6.68 3.96 1.81
C ILE A 83 6.49 2.51 1.40
N PHE A 84 5.42 1.88 1.87
CA PHE A 84 5.03 0.53 1.51
C PHE A 84 3.72 0.59 0.71
N PHE A 85 3.76 0.09 -0.52
CA PHE A 85 2.59 -0.16 -1.35
C PHE A 85 2.21 -1.62 -1.17
N ILE A 86 0.99 -1.89 -0.69
CA ILE A 86 0.59 -3.21 -0.24
C ILE A 86 -0.68 -3.64 -0.97
N GLU A 87 -0.60 -4.77 -1.66
CA GLU A 87 -1.75 -5.47 -2.25
C GLU A 87 -2.02 -6.76 -1.46
N LEU A 88 -3.27 -6.97 -1.05
CA LEU A 88 -3.72 -8.16 -0.35
C LEU A 88 -4.42 -9.12 -1.33
N LYS A 89 -4.20 -10.42 -1.15
CA LYS A 89 -4.92 -11.47 -1.88
C LYS A 89 -5.35 -12.57 -0.92
N SER A 90 -6.53 -13.15 -1.18
CA SER A 90 -7.07 -14.26 -0.39
C SER A 90 -6.48 -15.63 -0.77
N GLU A 91 -6.49 -16.55 0.21
CA GLU A 91 -5.97 -17.93 0.14
C GLU A 91 -6.48 -18.74 -1.06
N LYS A 92 -7.72 -18.49 -1.49
CA LYS A 92 -8.43 -19.29 -2.49
C LYS A 92 -7.97 -19.03 -3.93
N SER A 93 -7.06 -18.09 -4.16
CA SER A 93 -6.58 -17.80 -5.50
C SER A 93 -5.41 -18.71 -5.88
N LYS A 94 -5.71 -19.82 -6.58
CA LYS A 94 -4.74 -20.40 -7.54
C LYS A 94 -4.16 -19.32 -8.46
N LYS A 95 -4.90 -18.22 -8.61
CA LYS A 95 -4.58 -17.02 -9.37
C LYS A 95 -3.45 -16.13 -8.83
N PHE A 96 -2.99 -16.25 -7.57
CA PHE A 96 -1.95 -15.33 -7.06
C PHE A 96 -0.69 -15.28 -7.95
N LYS A 97 -0.28 -16.44 -8.50
CA LYS A 97 0.81 -16.53 -9.48
C LYS A 97 0.42 -16.02 -10.87
N TRP A 98 -0.82 -16.25 -11.29
CA TRP A 98 -1.32 -15.89 -12.62
C TRP A 98 -1.61 -14.39 -12.77
N GLU A 99 -2.01 -13.74 -11.67
CA GLU A 99 -2.30 -12.32 -11.58
C GLU A 99 -1.04 -11.50 -11.25
N LYS A 100 0.17 -12.09 -11.30
CA LYS A 100 1.42 -11.42 -10.95
C LYS A 100 1.57 -10.05 -11.63
N ASN A 101 1.34 -10.00 -12.95
CA ASN A 101 1.46 -8.75 -13.71
C ASN A 101 0.41 -7.72 -13.31
N ASP A 102 -0.83 -8.16 -13.06
CA ASP A 102 -1.90 -7.27 -12.62
C ASP A 102 -1.62 -6.71 -11.23
N ILE A 103 -1.13 -7.54 -10.31
CA ILE A 103 -0.69 -7.14 -8.97
C ILE A 103 0.44 -6.11 -9.05
N MET A 104 1.44 -6.34 -9.90
CA MET A 104 2.52 -5.37 -10.11
C MET A 104 1.99 -4.03 -10.65
N ALA A 105 1.01 -4.08 -11.57
CA ALA A 105 0.37 -2.87 -12.10
C ALA A 105 -0.40 -2.11 -11.00
N GLN A 106 -1.14 -2.81 -10.14
CA GLN A 106 -1.83 -2.23 -8.97
C GLN A 106 -0.84 -1.53 -8.02
N LEU A 107 0.29 -2.19 -7.73
CA LEU A 107 1.34 -1.65 -6.86
C LEU A 107 1.98 -0.39 -7.46
N CYS A 108 2.22 -0.36 -8.78
CA CYS A 108 2.68 0.84 -9.48
C CYS A 108 1.62 1.96 -9.47
N ALA A 109 0.35 1.62 -9.66
CA ALA A 109 -0.73 2.61 -9.58
C ALA A 109 -0.82 3.23 -8.19
N GLY A 110 -0.60 2.44 -7.13
CA GLY A 110 -0.47 2.93 -5.75
C GLY A 110 0.62 3.99 -5.58
N GLU A 111 1.77 3.83 -6.23
CA GLU A 111 2.85 4.83 -6.23
C GLU A 111 2.40 6.15 -6.86
N GLU A 112 1.73 6.09 -8.01
CA GLU A 112 1.21 7.28 -8.68
C GLU A 112 0.13 7.98 -7.86
N TRP A 113 -0.72 7.23 -7.15
CA TRP A 113 -1.69 7.82 -6.22
C TRP A 113 -1.05 8.47 -5.02
N ALA A 114 -0.04 7.84 -4.40
CA ALA A 114 0.69 8.49 -3.31
C ALA A 114 1.31 9.80 -3.81
N ARG A 115 1.95 9.80 -4.98
CA ARG A 115 2.51 11.01 -5.59
C ARG A 115 1.44 12.09 -5.79
N HIS A 116 0.28 11.72 -6.33
CA HIS A 116 -0.82 12.65 -6.56
C HIS A 116 -1.37 13.25 -5.26
N LEU A 117 -1.66 12.42 -4.25
CA LEU A 117 -2.18 12.88 -2.95
C LEU A 117 -1.18 13.79 -2.22
N ILE A 118 0.11 13.47 -2.31
CA ILE A 118 1.19 14.28 -1.76
C ILE A 118 1.27 15.62 -2.51
N PHE A 119 1.21 15.60 -3.86
CA PHE A 119 1.19 16.81 -4.67
C PHE A 119 0.03 17.74 -4.30
N CYS A 120 -1.17 17.20 -4.14
CA CYS A 120 -2.35 17.98 -3.76
C CYS A 120 -2.27 18.54 -2.32
N SER A 121 -1.49 17.91 -1.44
CA SER A 121 -1.39 18.29 -0.02
C SER A 121 -0.14 19.12 0.30
N ASN A 122 0.89 19.08 -0.55
CA ASN A 122 2.19 19.67 -0.29
C ASN A 122 2.79 20.28 -1.57
N PRO A 123 3.03 21.61 -1.62
CA PRO A 123 3.69 22.23 -2.76
C PRO A 123 5.15 21.75 -2.96
N ASP A 124 5.81 21.25 -1.91
CA ASP A 124 7.16 20.66 -1.96
C ASP A 124 7.11 19.14 -2.24
N PHE A 125 6.35 18.71 -3.24
CA PHE A 125 6.08 17.29 -3.52
C PHE A 125 7.32 16.47 -3.94
N TYR A 126 8.41 17.14 -4.33
CA TYR A 126 9.68 16.50 -4.71
C TYR A 126 10.28 15.62 -3.60
N GLN A 127 9.89 15.85 -2.35
CA GLN A 127 10.32 15.02 -1.21
C GLN A 127 9.90 13.55 -1.34
N PHE A 128 8.88 13.22 -2.14
CA PHE A 128 8.44 11.84 -2.36
C PHE A 128 9.54 10.94 -2.94
N GLU A 129 10.43 11.50 -3.77
CA GLU A 129 11.50 10.72 -4.39
C GLU A 129 12.63 10.37 -3.42
N GLU A 130 12.72 11.04 -2.28
CA GLU A 130 13.68 10.71 -1.21
C GLU A 130 13.29 9.44 -0.45
N TYR A 131 12.04 9.00 -0.55
CA TYR A 131 11.54 7.86 0.20
C TYR A 131 11.97 6.55 -0.47
N ARG A 132 12.41 5.60 0.36
CA ARG A 132 12.56 4.21 -0.04
C ARG A 132 11.18 3.60 -0.22
N LYS A 133 10.95 3.00 -1.38
CA LYS A 133 9.66 2.47 -1.80
C LYS A 133 9.72 0.94 -1.81
N TYR A 134 8.75 0.31 -1.15
CA TYR A 134 8.62 -1.14 -1.06
C TYR A 134 7.28 -1.56 -1.68
N PHE A 135 7.32 -2.46 -2.66
CA PHE A 135 6.15 -2.94 -3.38
C PHE A 135 5.88 -4.38 -2.96
N VAL A 136 4.79 -4.60 -2.22
CA VAL A 136 4.56 -5.85 -1.48
C VAL A 136 3.18 -6.42 -1.82
N ALA A 137 3.16 -7.66 -2.29
CA ALA A 137 1.94 -8.43 -2.47
C ALA A 137 1.85 -9.52 -1.39
N ILE A 138 0.74 -9.57 -0.66
CA ILE A 138 0.53 -10.51 0.44
C ILE A 138 -0.64 -11.43 0.12
N ASN A 139 -0.33 -12.71 -0.08
CA ASN A 139 -1.32 -13.77 -0.13
C ASN A 139 -1.57 -14.32 1.27
N LYS A 140 -2.80 -14.20 1.76
CA LYS A 140 -3.20 -14.77 3.04
C LYS A 140 -3.13 -16.29 2.95
N LYS A 141 -2.08 -16.86 3.53
CA LYS A 141 -1.89 -18.31 3.73
C LYS A 141 -1.35 -18.56 5.11
N ASP A 142 -1.58 -19.76 5.65
CA ASP A 142 -1.06 -20.14 6.96
C ASP A 142 0.48 -20.13 7.02
N LEU A 143 1.12 -20.54 5.93
CA LEU A 143 2.57 -20.58 5.86
C LEU A 143 3.16 -19.20 5.56
N LYS A 144 3.99 -18.70 6.48
CA LYS A 144 4.80 -17.51 6.25
C LYS A 144 6.00 -17.83 5.36
N LYS A 145 5.99 -17.36 4.11
CA LYS A 145 7.04 -17.65 3.13
C LYS A 145 7.15 -16.58 2.06
N CYS A 146 8.35 -16.05 1.81
CA CYS A 146 8.64 -15.26 0.62
C CYS A 146 8.62 -16.16 -0.61
N LEU A 147 7.87 -15.76 -1.64
CA LEU A 147 7.81 -16.43 -2.92
C LEU A 147 8.89 -15.83 -3.82
N ILE A 148 10.12 -16.30 -3.62
CA ILE A 148 11.30 -15.85 -4.37
C ILE A 148 11.07 -16.01 -5.87
N GLU A 149 10.36 -17.07 -6.29
CA GLU A 149 10.07 -17.32 -7.70
C GLU A 149 9.12 -16.30 -8.34
N LEU A 150 8.37 -15.55 -7.53
CA LEU A 150 7.51 -14.46 -8.01
C LEU A 150 8.15 -13.09 -7.83
N THR A 151 9.08 -12.98 -6.88
CA THR A 151 9.78 -11.74 -6.57
C THR A 151 10.65 -11.33 -7.76
N GLU A 152 10.49 -10.08 -8.20
CA GLU A 152 11.10 -9.59 -9.43
C GLU A 152 11.54 -8.15 -9.26
N GLU A 153 12.64 -7.80 -9.92
CA GLU A 153 13.05 -6.41 -10.13
C GLU A 153 12.73 -5.98 -11.56
N ARG A 154 11.96 -4.90 -11.70
CA ARG A 154 11.57 -4.34 -12.99
C ARG A 154 11.55 -2.82 -12.91
N ASN A 155 12.19 -2.15 -13.86
CA ASN A 155 12.26 -0.68 -13.94
C ASN A 155 12.72 -0.03 -12.62
N GLY A 156 13.75 -0.61 -11.98
CA GLY A 156 14.30 -0.12 -10.70
C GLY A 156 13.43 -0.36 -9.47
N ARG A 157 12.33 -1.12 -9.60
CA ARG A 157 11.42 -1.46 -8.50
C ARG A 157 11.51 -2.95 -8.19
N LYS A 158 11.63 -3.28 -6.91
CA LYS A 158 11.56 -4.66 -6.41
C LYS A 158 10.15 -4.97 -5.93
N PHE A 159 9.49 -5.91 -6.59
CA PHE A 159 8.16 -6.41 -6.26
C PHE A 159 8.29 -7.69 -5.47
N THR A 160 7.86 -7.68 -4.21
CA THR A 160 8.04 -8.81 -3.28
C THR A 160 6.71 -9.49 -3.00
N PHE A 161 6.68 -10.81 -3.14
CA PHE A 161 5.47 -11.62 -2.97
C PHE A 161 5.59 -12.50 -1.72
N TRP A 162 4.63 -12.41 -0.83
CA TRP A 162 4.62 -13.12 0.45
C TRP A 162 3.39 -13.98 0.61
N ASN A 163 3.56 -15.17 1.18
CA ASN A 163 2.52 -15.91 1.85
C ASN A 163 2.59 -15.64 3.35
N GLY A 164 1.45 -15.48 4.01
CA GLY A 164 1.37 -15.37 5.46
C GLY A 164 0.14 -14.61 5.95
N ARG A 165 -0.09 -14.64 7.26
CA ARG A 165 -1.16 -13.88 7.94
C ARG A 165 -0.64 -12.73 8.81
N SER A 166 0.67 -12.73 9.11
CA SER A 166 1.30 -11.71 9.96
C SER A 166 2.76 -11.47 9.57
N PHE A 167 3.16 -10.20 9.54
CA PHE A 167 4.48 -9.76 9.10
C PHE A 167 4.97 -8.59 9.94
N ASN A 168 6.27 -8.51 10.21
CA ASN A 168 6.94 -7.27 10.58
C ASN A 168 7.31 -6.49 9.32
N LEU A 169 7.14 -5.16 9.34
CA LEU A 169 7.54 -4.30 8.22
C LEU A 169 9.02 -4.44 7.83
N SER A 170 9.89 -4.77 8.79
CA SER A 170 11.32 -5.00 8.51
C SER A 170 11.59 -6.21 7.62
N GLU A 171 10.63 -7.13 7.48
CA GLU A 171 10.76 -8.30 6.62
C GLU A 171 10.56 -7.97 5.14
N PHE A 172 10.04 -6.77 4.83
CA PHE A 172 9.87 -6.30 3.46
C PHE A 172 11.08 -5.51 2.94
N LYS A 173 12.13 -5.34 3.76
CA LYS A 173 13.31 -4.54 3.43
C LYS A 173 14.37 -5.32 2.67
#